data_AF-A0A8S3YW35-F1
#
_entry.id   AF-A0A8S3YW35-F1
#
_cell.length_a   1.000
_cell.length_b   1.000
_cell.length_c   1.000
_cell.angle_alpha   90.00
_cell.angle_beta   90.00
_cell.angle_gamma   90.00
#
_symmetry.space_group_name_H-M   'P 1'
#
loop_
_entity.id
_entity.type
_entity.pdbx_description
1 polymer ?
#
loop_
_entity_poly.entity_id
_entity_poly.type
_entity_poly.pdbx_seq_one_letter_code
_entity_poly.pdbx_strand_id
1 'polypeptide(L)'
;KDVMRTDRTQKFFSGDKNPNLQVLYDILMTYGFYNFDLGYVQGMSDMLSPILVVMENEVEAFWCFAGAMERMCHNFEMDQTGMKLQLSQIHILMQVYDPELCAYLESHESGNFYFCFRWILILFKREFSFQDIQRLWEVLWTDRPCKNFHLIISLAILDSEKSTLMENKFGFTEILKHINDISQSIPLEETLCKAEGIFLQLKEYKKLPKVVKEILGLLPATPSSSTDSCLSTASSPQVEVRQETSVSATDVTGRKSSAPVNSSQSFHSSSNRRNTVDEQVKIMT
;
A
#
# COMPACT_ATOMS: atom_id res chain seq x y z
N LYS A 1 -2.85 4.96 16.69
CA LYS A 1 -4.31 5.08 16.43
C LYS A 1 -4.83 3.89 15.65
N ASP A 2 -4.20 3.53 14.54
CA ASP A 2 -4.69 2.49 13.64
C ASP A 2 -4.70 1.08 14.23
N VAL A 3 -3.63 0.70 14.95
CA VAL A 3 -3.55 -0.60 15.63
C VAL A 3 -4.81 -0.92 16.44
N MET A 4 -5.35 0.05 17.21
CA MET A 4 -6.51 -0.20 18.08
C MET A 4 -7.81 -0.50 17.32
N ARG A 5 -7.89 -0.08 16.05
CA ARG A 5 -9.05 -0.29 15.16
C ARG A 5 -8.85 -1.43 14.17
N THR A 6 -7.65 -2.01 14.06
CA THR A 6 -7.35 -3.05 13.08
C THR A 6 -8.12 -4.34 13.38
N ASP A 7 -8.95 -4.75 12.42
CA ASP A 7 -9.55 -6.07 12.28
C ASP A 7 -10.09 -6.71 13.58
N ARG A 8 -10.72 -5.90 14.45
CA ARG A 8 -11.19 -6.36 15.78
C ARG A 8 -12.30 -7.43 15.74
N THR A 9 -12.89 -7.65 14.57
CA THR A 9 -13.82 -8.76 14.31
C THR A 9 -13.09 -10.10 14.10
N GLN A 10 -11.80 -10.08 13.77
CA GLN A 10 -10.97 -11.28 13.66
C GLN A 10 -10.60 -11.81 15.04
N LYS A 11 -10.75 -13.13 15.24
CA LYS A 11 -10.44 -13.78 16.53
C LYS A 11 -9.01 -13.50 17.01
N PHE A 12 -8.07 -13.35 16.06
CA PHE A 12 -6.67 -13.08 16.37
C PHE A 12 -6.46 -11.72 17.05
N PHE A 13 -7.27 -10.70 16.72
CA PHE A 13 -7.17 -9.32 17.26
C PHE A 13 -8.34 -8.93 18.17
N SER A 14 -9.31 -9.82 18.38
CA SER A 14 -10.50 -9.53 19.19
C SER A 14 -10.21 -9.60 20.70
N GLY A 15 -11.12 -9.03 21.49
CA GLY A 15 -10.98 -8.96 22.95
C GLY A 15 -10.16 -7.77 23.44
N ASP A 16 -10.29 -7.47 24.72
CA ASP A 16 -9.62 -6.34 25.37
C ASP A 16 -8.16 -6.67 25.71
N LYS A 17 -7.27 -5.69 25.57
CA LYS A 17 -5.83 -5.83 25.84
C LYS A 17 -5.20 -7.03 25.11
N ASN A 18 -5.62 -7.25 23.86
CA ASN A 18 -5.13 -8.35 23.05
C ASN A 18 -3.62 -8.18 22.77
N PRO A 19 -2.77 -9.18 23.12
CA PRO A 19 -1.32 -9.09 22.96
C PRO A 19 -0.88 -9.01 21.50
N ASN A 20 -1.65 -9.56 20.56
CA ASN A 20 -1.33 -9.49 19.13
C ASN A 20 -1.46 -8.07 18.56
N LEU A 21 -2.27 -7.21 19.18
CA LEU A 21 -2.28 -5.78 18.85
C LEU A 21 -0.98 -5.09 19.28
N GLN A 22 -0.35 -5.55 20.37
CA GLN A 22 0.95 -5.05 20.78
C GLN A 22 2.03 -5.48 19.78
N VAL A 23 2.03 -6.75 19.37
CA VAL A 23 2.95 -7.25 18.32
C VAL A 23 2.76 -6.48 17.01
N LEU A 24 1.51 -6.22 16.59
CA LEU A 24 1.21 -5.40 15.42
C LEU A 24 1.82 -3.99 15.54
N TYR A 25 1.72 -3.37 16.72
CA TYR A 25 2.34 -2.07 17.00
C TYR A 25 3.86 -2.13 16.93
N ASP A 26 4.48 -3.11 17.58
CA ASP A 26 5.93 -3.24 17.67
C ASP A 26 6.58 -3.46 16.29
N ILE A 27 5.97 -4.28 15.43
CA ILE A 27 6.41 -4.47 14.04
C ILE A 27 6.32 -3.17 13.25
N LEU A 28 5.19 -2.44 13.32
CA LEU A 28 5.02 -1.18 12.60
C LEU A 28 6.00 -0.10 13.05
N MET A 29 6.27 -0.03 14.37
CA MET A 29 7.28 0.87 14.92
C MET A 29 8.68 0.49 14.44
N THR A 30 9.02 -0.80 14.47
CA THR A 30 10.31 -1.31 13.99
C THR A 30 10.49 -1.03 12.50
N TYR A 31 9.45 -1.21 11.69
CA TYR A 31 9.47 -0.86 10.27
C TYR A 31 9.69 0.65 10.07
N GLY A 32 9.05 1.49 10.89
CA GLY A 32 9.27 2.93 10.85
C GLY A 32 10.73 3.35 11.12
N PHE A 33 11.49 2.54 11.88
CA PHE A 33 12.94 2.74 12.02
C PHE A 33 13.74 2.13 10.87
N TYR A 34 13.29 1.00 10.33
CA TYR A 34 13.92 0.31 9.20
C TYR A 34 13.87 1.14 7.92
N ASN A 35 12.72 1.76 7.61
CA ASN A 35 12.53 2.70 6.51
C ASN A 35 12.07 4.05 7.07
N PHE A 36 13.04 4.80 7.61
CA PHE A 36 12.78 6.06 8.32
C PHE A 36 12.20 7.17 7.43
N ASP A 37 12.59 7.20 6.16
CA ASP A 37 12.12 8.20 5.21
C ASP A 37 10.62 8.04 4.92
N LEU A 38 10.14 6.79 4.84
CA LEU A 38 8.72 6.50 4.69
C LEU A 38 7.96 6.55 6.03
N GLY A 39 8.55 5.97 7.08
CA GLY A 39 7.94 5.85 8.40
C GLY A 39 6.67 5.00 8.42
N TYR A 40 5.67 5.44 9.19
CA TYR A 40 4.33 4.84 9.21
C TYR A 40 3.33 5.72 8.45
N VAL A 41 2.56 5.09 7.57
CA VAL A 41 1.47 5.71 6.81
C VAL A 41 0.17 4.94 7.06
N GLN A 42 -0.94 5.67 7.17
CA GLN A 42 -2.26 5.07 7.37
C GLN A 42 -2.55 4.04 6.27
N GLY A 43 -2.95 2.84 6.67
CA GLY A 43 -3.18 1.68 5.78
C GLY A 43 -2.10 0.60 5.91
N MET A 44 -0.91 0.92 6.41
CA MET A 44 0.15 -0.10 6.61
C MET A 44 -0.23 -1.15 7.66
N SER A 45 -1.02 -0.79 8.68
CA SER A 45 -1.56 -1.76 9.64
C SER A 45 -2.52 -2.77 8.98
N ASP A 46 -3.24 -2.37 7.94
CA ASP A 46 -4.10 -3.27 7.17
C ASP A 46 -3.30 -4.23 6.30
N MET A 47 -2.15 -3.79 5.80
CA MET A 47 -1.19 -4.63 5.07
C MET A 47 -0.54 -5.67 5.99
N LEU A 48 -0.13 -5.27 7.20
CA LEU A 48 0.53 -6.17 8.15
C LEU A 48 -0.44 -7.20 8.76
N SER A 49 -1.71 -6.85 8.95
CA SER A 49 -2.67 -7.69 9.67
C SER A 49 -2.76 -9.14 9.14
N PRO A 50 -2.99 -9.41 7.84
CA PRO A 50 -3.01 -10.79 7.32
C PRO A 50 -1.66 -11.50 7.43
N ILE A 51 -0.56 -10.78 7.23
CA ILE A 51 0.80 -11.35 7.34
C ILE A 51 1.04 -11.84 8.76
N LEU A 52 0.71 -11.03 9.77
CA LEU A 52 0.89 -11.39 11.17
C LEU A 52 0.01 -12.58 11.58
N VAL A 53 -1.22 -12.65 11.07
CA VAL A 53 -2.12 -13.79 11.33
C VAL A 53 -1.59 -15.09 10.74
N VAL A 54 -0.97 -15.05 9.55
CA VAL A 54 -0.42 -16.25 8.90
C VAL A 54 0.90 -16.69 9.54
N MET A 55 1.79 -15.74 9.84
CA MET A 55 3.13 -16.05 10.35
C MET A 55 3.11 -16.42 11.84
N GLU A 56 2.19 -15.85 12.63
CA GLU A 56 2.09 -16.05 14.09
C GLU A 56 3.41 -15.83 14.86
N ASN A 57 4.39 -15.17 14.22
CA ASN A 57 5.72 -14.90 14.74
C ASN A 57 6.12 -13.46 14.37
N GLU A 58 6.58 -12.70 15.36
CA GLU A 58 6.90 -11.28 15.19
C GLU A 58 8.00 -11.02 14.16
N VAL A 59 9.09 -11.79 14.22
CA VAL A 59 10.27 -11.58 13.38
C VAL A 59 10.00 -12.02 11.94
N GLU A 60 9.33 -13.15 11.75
CA GLU A 60 8.94 -13.62 10.42
C GLU A 60 7.90 -12.68 9.78
N ALA A 61 6.91 -12.24 10.55
CA ALA A 61 5.94 -11.25 10.10
C ALA A 61 6.60 -9.92 9.71
N PHE A 62 7.61 -9.47 10.47
CA PHE A 62 8.38 -8.27 10.14
C PHE A 62 9.06 -8.40 8.78
N TRP A 63 9.81 -9.48 8.53
CA TRP A 63 10.52 -9.64 7.26
C TRP A 63 9.58 -9.83 6.07
N CYS A 64 8.47 -10.55 6.25
CA CYS A 64 7.44 -10.67 5.23
C CYS A 64 6.78 -9.32 4.93
N PHE A 65 6.49 -8.53 5.96
CA PHE A 65 5.95 -7.19 5.81
C PHE A 65 6.94 -6.25 5.13
N ALA A 66 8.22 -6.29 5.49
CA ALA A 66 9.26 -5.49 4.84
C ALA A 66 9.36 -5.81 3.33
N GLY A 67 9.32 -7.09 2.95
CA GLY A 67 9.28 -7.50 1.54
C GLY A 67 8.01 -7.08 0.81
N ALA A 68 6.85 -7.15 1.47
CA ALA A 68 5.60 -6.63 0.91
C ALA A 68 5.66 -5.11 0.68
N MET A 69 6.24 -4.37 1.63
CA MET A 69 6.41 -2.92 1.52
C MET A 69 7.45 -2.52 0.48
N GLU A 70 8.49 -3.32 0.22
CA GLU A 70 9.43 -3.06 -0.90
C GLU A 70 8.69 -3.02 -2.25
N ARG A 71 7.65 -3.85 -2.41
CA ARG A 71 6.82 -3.89 -3.63
C ARG A 71 5.83 -2.72 -3.71
N MET A 72 5.46 -2.12 -2.58
CA MET A 72 4.34 -1.18 -2.46
C MET A 72 4.71 0.20 -1.91
N CYS A 73 5.95 0.44 -1.51
CA CYS A 73 6.37 1.66 -0.80
C CYS A 73 5.96 2.95 -1.53
N HIS A 74 6.05 2.96 -2.86
CA HIS A 74 5.63 4.06 -3.72
C HIS A 74 4.14 4.45 -3.58
N ASN A 75 3.28 3.54 -3.09
CA ASN A 75 1.86 3.85 -2.82
C ASN A 75 1.69 4.71 -1.56
N PHE A 76 2.67 4.68 -0.65
CA PHE A 76 2.63 5.32 0.65
C PHE A 76 3.48 6.61 0.71
N GLU A 77 4.17 6.96 -0.37
CA GLU A 77 4.93 8.21 -0.46
C GLU A 77 4.04 9.45 -0.35
N MET A 78 4.57 10.51 0.28
CA MET A 78 3.81 11.72 0.61
C MET A 78 3.29 12.48 -0.60
N ASP A 79 3.96 12.38 -1.75
CA ASP A 79 3.57 13.07 -2.99
C ASP A 79 2.44 12.33 -3.76
N GLN A 80 2.12 11.10 -3.32
CA GLN A 80 1.16 10.19 -3.92
C GLN A 80 1.43 9.87 -5.40
N THR A 81 2.68 9.99 -5.86
CA THR A 81 3.02 9.79 -7.27
C THR A 81 2.71 8.36 -7.72
N GLY A 82 3.05 7.34 -6.90
CA GLY A 82 2.74 5.95 -7.18
C GLY A 82 1.24 5.66 -7.29
N MET A 83 0.42 6.28 -6.43
CA MET A 83 -1.04 6.13 -6.47
C MET A 83 -1.65 6.78 -7.72
N LYS A 84 -1.27 8.02 -8.03
CA LYS A 84 -1.76 8.72 -9.23
C LYS A 84 -1.38 8.00 -10.51
N LEU A 85 -0.16 7.45 -10.56
CA LEU A 85 0.31 6.66 -11.69
C LEU A 85 -0.59 5.43 -11.90
N GLN A 86 -0.86 4.64 -10.87
CA GLN A 86 -1.67 3.43 -11.00
C GLN A 86 -3.13 3.73 -11.35
N LEU A 87 -3.74 4.78 -10.78
CA LEU A 87 -5.09 5.20 -11.17
C LEU A 87 -5.15 5.65 -12.64
N SER A 88 -4.12 6.36 -13.11
CA SER A 88 -3.98 6.71 -14.53
C SER A 88 -3.78 5.47 -15.41
N GLN A 89 -3.07 4.45 -14.93
CA GLN A 89 -2.91 3.20 -15.67
C GLN A 89 -4.23 2.41 -15.75
N ILE A 90 -5.05 2.41 -14.69
CA ILE A 90 -6.41 1.84 -14.72
C ILE A 90 -7.25 2.56 -15.79
N HIS A 91 -7.20 3.90 -15.83
CA HIS A 91 -7.90 4.69 -16.84
C HIS A 91 -7.47 4.29 -18.26
N ILE A 92 -6.16 4.25 -18.54
CA ILE A 92 -5.61 3.85 -19.85
C ILE A 92 -6.02 2.41 -20.22
N LEU A 93 -5.98 1.48 -19.28
CA LEU A 93 -6.40 0.10 -19.49
C LEU A 93 -7.90 0.01 -19.80
N MET A 94 -8.73 0.74 -19.06
CA MET A 94 -10.18 0.77 -19.24
C MET A 94 -10.56 1.38 -20.58
N GLN A 95 -9.87 2.44 -21.03
CA GLN A 95 -10.09 3.03 -22.37
C GLN A 95 -9.91 2.02 -23.51
N VAL A 96 -9.04 1.02 -23.35
CA VAL A 96 -8.81 -0.01 -24.37
C VAL A 96 -9.71 -1.22 -24.18
N TYR A 97 -9.94 -1.63 -22.93
CA TYR A 97 -10.75 -2.81 -22.60
C TYR A 97 -12.25 -2.56 -22.78
N ASP A 98 -12.77 -1.51 -22.13
CA ASP A 98 -14.19 -1.13 -22.17
C ASP A 98 -14.34 0.39 -22.35
N PRO A 99 -14.22 0.89 -23.60
CA PRO A 99 -14.29 2.31 -23.89
C PRO A 99 -15.67 2.92 -23.54
N GLU A 100 -16.73 2.11 -23.52
CA GLU A 100 -18.07 2.56 -23.19
C GLU A 100 -18.19 2.89 -21.70
N LEU A 101 -17.76 1.96 -20.82
CA LEU A 101 -17.72 2.22 -19.39
C LEU A 101 -16.75 3.37 -19.06
N CYS A 102 -15.61 3.44 -19.73
CA CYS A 102 -14.65 4.53 -19.54
C CYS A 102 -15.27 5.90 -19.85
N ALA A 103 -15.91 6.03 -21.02
CA ALA A 103 -16.57 7.28 -21.42
C ALA A 103 -17.72 7.65 -20.47
N TYR A 104 -18.46 6.65 -19.98
CA TYR A 104 -19.49 6.86 -18.97
C TYR A 104 -18.89 7.47 -17.70
N LEU A 105 -17.84 6.88 -17.14
CA LEU A 105 -17.18 7.39 -15.94
C LEU A 105 -16.58 8.79 -16.14
N GLU A 106 -15.97 9.06 -17.30
CA GLU A 106 -15.45 10.40 -17.65
C GLU A 106 -16.54 11.47 -17.67
N SER A 107 -17.70 11.16 -18.27
CA SER A 107 -18.83 12.11 -18.34
C SER A 107 -19.52 12.37 -17.00
N HIS A 108 -19.26 11.55 -15.98
CA HIS A 108 -19.79 11.68 -14.62
C HIS A 108 -18.70 12.06 -13.61
N GLU A 109 -17.67 12.80 -14.03
CA GLU A 109 -16.58 13.33 -13.18
C GLU A 109 -15.78 12.24 -12.42
N SER A 110 -15.90 10.99 -12.89
CA SER A 110 -15.35 9.79 -12.26
C SER A 110 -14.18 9.21 -13.08
N GLY A 111 -13.74 9.88 -14.14
CA GLY A 111 -12.67 9.43 -15.05
C GLY A 111 -11.27 9.37 -14.43
N ASN A 112 -11.08 9.89 -13.21
CA ASN A 112 -9.83 9.78 -12.45
C ASN A 112 -9.74 8.51 -11.59
N PHE A 113 -10.82 7.72 -11.50
CA PHE A 113 -10.89 6.47 -10.75
C PHE A 113 -10.57 6.59 -9.25
N TYR A 114 -10.74 7.76 -8.63
CA TYR A 114 -10.46 7.92 -7.19
C TYR A 114 -11.32 7.02 -6.30
N PHE A 115 -12.47 6.53 -6.76
CA PHE A 115 -13.26 5.50 -6.04
C PHE A 115 -12.52 4.15 -5.93
N CYS A 116 -11.49 3.90 -6.74
CA CYS A 116 -10.59 2.74 -6.62
C CYS A 116 -9.37 3.01 -5.73
N PHE A 117 -9.21 4.20 -5.14
CA PHE A 117 -8.00 4.57 -4.40
C PHE A 117 -7.69 3.58 -3.26
N ARG A 118 -8.72 3.21 -2.48
CA ARG A 118 -8.57 2.24 -1.39
C ARG A 118 -8.16 0.86 -1.88
N TRP A 119 -8.66 0.44 -3.04
CA TRP A 119 -8.31 -0.85 -3.64
C TRP A 119 -6.81 -0.94 -3.91
N ILE A 120 -6.23 0.10 -4.47
CA ILE A 120 -4.82 0.12 -4.87
C ILE A 120 -3.90 0.37 -3.68
N LEU A 121 -4.28 1.26 -2.75
CA LEU A 121 -3.44 1.62 -1.62
C LEU A 121 -3.12 0.41 -0.72
N ILE A 122 -4.13 -0.43 -0.45
CA ILE A 122 -4.02 -1.57 0.47
C ILE A 122 -4.36 -2.91 -0.20
N LEU A 123 -4.09 -3.01 -1.51
CA LEU A 123 -4.30 -4.22 -2.33
C LEU A 123 -5.60 -4.97 -2.00
N PHE A 124 -6.73 -4.26 -2.08
CA PHE A 124 -8.09 -4.75 -1.90
C PHE A 124 -8.42 -5.32 -0.50
N LYS A 125 -7.59 -5.08 0.52
CA LYS A 125 -7.77 -5.64 1.88
C LYS A 125 -9.13 -5.35 2.52
N ARG A 126 -9.81 -4.27 2.11
CA ARG A 126 -11.14 -3.90 2.64
C ARG A 126 -12.30 -4.46 1.81
N GLU A 127 -12.03 -4.97 0.62
CA GLU A 127 -13.05 -5.41 -0.33
C GLU A 127 -13.36 -6.90 -0.22
N PHE A 128 -12.43 -7.67 0.36
CA PHE A 128 -12.52 -9.12 0.48
C PHE A 128 -12.57 -9.59 1.93
N SER A 129 -13.16 -10.76 2.16
CA SER A 129 -13.10 -11.42 3.46
C SER A 129 -11.66 -11.73 3.86
N PHE A 130 -11.42 -12.03 5.14
CA PHE A 130 -10.07 -12.30 5.61
C PHE A 130 -9.44 -13.57 4.99
N GLN A 131 -10.26 -14.53 4.59
CA GLN A 131 -9.80 -15.72 3.88
C GLN A 131 -9.50 -15.39 2.41
N ASP A 132 -10.40 -14.64 1.77
CA ASP A 132 -10.27 -14.26 0.36
C ASP A 132 -9.06 -13.36 0.13
N ILE A 133 -8.77 -12.42 1.04
CA ILE A 133 -7.62 -11.54 0.88
C ILE A 133 -6.29 -12.29 0.94
N GLN A 134 -6.17 -13.32 1.79
CA GLN A 134 -4.98 -14.17 1.82
C GLN A 134 -4.81 -14.87 0.48
N ARG A 135 -5.89 -15.45 -0.05
CA ARG A 135 -5.88 -16.13 -1.35
C ARG A 135 -5.53 -15.17 -2.49
N LEU A 136 -6.10 -13.97 -2.50
CA LEU A 136 -5.79 -12.94 -3.48
C LEU A 136 -4.31 -12.55 -3.45
N TRP A 137 -3.74 -12.36 -2.27
CA TRP A 137 -2.33 -11.99 -2.13
C TRP A 137 -1.38 -13.11 -2.54
N GLU A 138 -1.70 -14.37 -2.24
CA GLU A 138 -0.95 -15.52 -2.79
C GLU A 138 -0.84 -15.44 -4.31
N VAL A 139 -1.95 -15.16 -5.00
CA VAL A 139 -1.99 -15.05 -6.46
C VAL A 139 -1.17 -13.84 -6.93
N LEU A 140 -1.40 -12.66 -6.35
CA LEU A 140 -0.71 -11.43 -6.74
C LEU A 140 0.81 -11.53 -6.55
N TRP A 141 1.28 -12.19 -5.49
CA TRP A 141 2.71 -12.35 -5.22
C TRP A 141 3.42 -13.38 -6.11
N THR A 142 2.69 -14.11 -6.96
CA THR A 142 3.31 -14.92 -8.01
C THR A 142 3.85 -14.11 -9.19
N ASP A 143 3.48 -12.82 -9.30
CA ASP A 143 3.75 -11.97 -10.47
C ASP A 143 3.22 -12.58 -11.79
N ARG A 144 2.14 -13.36 -11.69
CA ARG A 144 1.42 -13.96 -12.81
C ARG A 144 -0.01 -13.43 -12.89
N PRO A 145 -0.57 -13.33 -14.12
CA PRO A 145 0.10 -13.51 -15.40
C PRO A 145 0.99 -12.32 -15.81
N CYS A 146 0.90 -11.17 -15.11
CA CYS A 146 1.72 -9.98 -15.36
C CYS A 146 2.07 -9.23 -14.06
N LYS A 147 3.05 -8.32 -14.13
CA LYS A 147 3.55 -7.55 -12.98
C LYS A 147 2.48 -6.70 -12.29
N ASN A 148 1.57 -6.12 -13.08
CA ASN A 148 0.53 -5.20 -12.59
C ASN A 148 -0.86 -5.86 -12.60
N PHE A 149 -0.94 -7.14 -12.23
CA PHE A 149 -2.18 -7.89 -12.30
C PHE A 149 -3.29 -7.32 -11.41
N HIS A 150 -2.95 -6.66 -10.30
CA HIS A 150 -3.89 -5.94 -9.44
C HIS A 150 -4.69 -4.87 -10.19
N LEU A 151 -4.11 -4.21 -11.21
CA LEU A 151 -4.85 -3.25 -12.04
C LEU A 151 -5.91 -3.95 -12.90
N ILE A 152 -5.63 -5.16 -13.37
CA ILE A 152 -6.57 -5.96 -14.16
C ILE A 152 -7.70 -6.50 -13.29
N ILE A 153 -7.41 -6.80 -12.02
CA ILE A 153 -8.45 -7.12 -11.02
C ILE A 153 -9.39 -5.93 -10.82
N SER A 154 -8.88 -4.69 -10.78
CA SER A 154 -9.75 -3.50 -10.75
C SER A 154 -10.68 -3.44 -11.97
N LEU A 155 -10.16 -3.72 -13.18
CA LEU A 155 -10.98 -3.80 -14.40
C LEU A 155 -12.05 -4.89 -14.29
N ALA A 156 -11.71 -6.07 -13.80
CA ALA A 156 -12.64 -7.19 -13.66
C ALA A 156 -13.79 -6.89 -12.68
N ILE A 157 -13.51 -6.21 -11.57
CA ILE A 157 -14.55 -5.77 -10.63
C ILE A 157 -15.46 -4.74 -11.31
N LEU A 158 -14.88 -3.73 -11.97
CA LEU A 158 -15.66 -2.69 -12.64
C LEU A 158 -16.51 -3.23 -13.81
N ASP A 159 -16.00 -4.20 -14.54
CA ASP A 159 -16.72 -4.92 -15.60
C ASP A 159 -17.97 -5.61 -15.05
N SER A 160 -17.86 -6.28 -13.89
CA SER A 160 -19.00 -6.92 -13.22
C SER A 160 -20.08 -5.93 -12.78
N GLU A 161 -19.68 -4.71 -12.43
CA GLU A 161 -20.60 -3.67 -11.95
C GLU A 161 -21.15 -2.76 -13.06
N LYS A 162 -20.63 -2.87 -14.29
CA LYS A 162 -20.97 -1.98 -15.42
C LYS A 162 -22.47 -1.78 -15.60
N SER A 163 -23.23 -2.87 -15.69
CA SER A 163 -24.69 -2.81 -15.89
C SER A 163 -25.37 -2.02 -14.77
N THR A 164 -25.00 -2.30 -13.51
CA THR A 164 -25.55 -1.59 -12.35
C THR A 164 -25.25 -0.09 -12.40
N LEU A 165 -24.01 0.29 -12.74
CA LEU A 165 -23.61 1.70 -12.81
C LEU A 165 -24.37 2.44 -13.91
N MET A 166 -24.44 1.87 -15.11
CA MET A 166 -24.96 2.54 -16.31
C MET A 166 -26.49 2.52 -16.40
N GLU A 167 -27.14 1.39 -16.08
CA GLU A 167 -28.61 1.27 -16.17
C GLU A 167 -29.29 2.15 -15.12
N ASN A 168 -28.70 2.25 -13.92
CA ASN A 168 -29.19 3.13 -12.86
C ASN A 168 -28.70 4.58 -13.01
N LYS A 169 -27.85 4.88 -13.99
CA LYS A 169 -27.31 6.21 -14.28
C LYS A 169 -26.65 6.86 -13.05
N PHE A 170 -25.81 6.09 -12.35
CA PHE A 170 -25.10 6.59 -11.17
C PHE A 170 -24.14 7.73 -11.52
N GLY A 171 -24.24 8.83 -10.77
CA GLY A 171 -23.24 9.89 -10.77
C GLY A 171 -22.08 9.59 -9.83
N PHE A 172 -21.14 10.54 -9.69
CA PHE A 172 -19.93 10.37 -8.88
C PHE A 172 -20.22 9.84 -7.45
N THR A 173 -21.18 10.44 -6.75
CA THR A 173 -21.50 10.07 -5.37
C THR A 173 -22.11 8.67 -5.29
N GLU A 174 -23.01 8.33 -6.21
CA GLU A 174 -23.64 7.01 -6.29
C GLU A 174 -22.64 5.92 -6.69
N ILE A 175 -21.72 6.20 -7.61
CA ILE A 175 -20.62 5.30 -7.98
C ILE A 175 -19.76 5.02 -6.74
N LEU A 176 -19.29 6.06 -6.05
CA LEU A 176 -18.46 5.90 -4.86
C LEU A 176 -19.19 5.11 -3.77
N LYS A 177 -20.48 5.41 -3.56
CA LYS A 177 -21.31 4.68 -2.60
C LYS A 177 -21.46 3.20 -2.99
N HIS A 178 -21.82 2.92 -4.24
CA HIS A 178 -21.98 1.57 -4.75
C HIS A 178 -20.71 0.73 -4.61
N ILE A 179 -19.59 1.28 -5.05
CA ILE A 179 -18.27 0.63 -4.95
C ILE A 179 -17.88 0.33 -3.50
N ASN A 180 -18.25 1.20 -2.55
CA ASN A 180 -18.07 0.90 -1.14
C ASN A 180 -19.04 -0.18 -0.63
N ASP A 181 -20.30 -0.15 -1.07
CA ASP A 181 -21.35 -1.06 -0.62
C ASP A 181 -21.13 -2.51 -1.10
N ILE A 182 -20.40 -2.73 -2.19
CA ILE A 182 -20.02 -4.10 -2.66
C ILE A 182 -18.85 -4.72 -1.87
N SER A 183 -18.27 -3.99 -0.90
CA SER A 183 -17.19 -4.52 -0.06
C SER A 183 -17.66 -5.79 0.66
N GLN A 184 -16.78 -6.78 0.76
CA GLN A 184 -17.06 -8.10 1.36
C GLN A 184 -18.06 -8.97 0.59
N SER A 185 -18.60 -8.52 -0.55
CA SER A 185 -19.49 -9.32 -1.41
C SER A 185 -18.91 -9.64 -2.78
N ILE A 186 -17.68 -9.23 -3.07
CA ILE A 186 -17.02 -9.51 -4.35
C ILE A 186 -16.65 -11.00 -4.42
N PRO A 187 -17.11 -11.76 -5.43
CA PRO A 187 -16.77 -13.17 -5.58
C PRO A 187 -15.32 -13.32 -6.09
N LEU A 188 -14.39 -13.71 -5.21
CA LEU A 188 -12.95 -13.71 -5.52
C LEU A 188 -12.60 -14.57 -6.73
N GLU A 189 -12.97 -15.85 -6.74
CA GLU A 189 -12.55 -16.79 -7.79
C GLU A 189 -13.11 -16.41 -9.17
N GLU A 190 -14.35 -15.91 -9.23
CA GLU A 190 -14.94 -15.38 -10.46
C GLU A 190 -14.20 -14.12 -10.93
N THR A 191 -13.83 -13.25 -10.00
CA THR A 191 -13.06 -12.04 -10.28
C THR A 191 -11.67 -12.37 -10.82
N LEU A 192 -10.97 -13.35 -10.23
CA LEU A 192 -9.67 -13.81 -10.69
C LEU A 192 -9.74 -14.43 -12.09
N CYS A 193 -10.72 -15.30 -12.34
CA CYS A 193 -10.93 -15.90 -13.66
C CYS A 193 -11.23 -14.83 -14.73
N LYS A 194 -12.09 -13.86 -14.39
CA LYS A 194 -12.39 -12.73 -15.29
C LYS A 194 -11.15 -11.88 -15.54
N ALA A 195 -10.38 -11.53 -14.51
CA ALA A 195 -9.15 -10.75 -14.64
C ALA A 195 -8.12 -11.45 -15.54
N GLU A 196 -7.93 -12.76 -15.40
CA GLU A 196 -7.07 -13.53 -16.30
C GLU A 196 -7.60 -13.50 -17.74
N GLY A 197 -8.91 -13.67 -17.94
CA GLY A 197 -9.56 -13.55 -19.25
C GLY A 197 -9.34 -12.19 -19.91
N ILE A 198 -9.50 -11.09 -19.15
CA ILE A 198 -9.23 -9.72 -19.61
C ILE A 198 -7.76 -9.58 -20.02
N PHE A 199 -6.83 -10.08 -19.22
CA PHE A 199 -5.41 -10.04 -19.56
C PHE A 199 -5.11 -10.77 -20.87
N LEU A 200 -5.65 -11.98 -21.06
CA LEU A 200 -5.47 -12.76 -22.27
C LEU A 200 -6.05 -12.05 -23.50
N GLN A 201 -7.25 -11.47 -23.38
CA GLN A 201 -7.88 -10.69 -24.44
C GLN A 201 -7.03 -9.48 -24.84
N LEU A 202 -6.53 -8.71 -23.86
CA LEU A 202 -5.66 -7.57 -24.13
C LEU A 202 -4.35 -8.02 -24.80
N LYS A 203 -3.73 -9.10 -24.31
CA LYS A 203 -2.48 -9.65 -24.85
C LYS A 203 -2.60 -10.05 -26.32
N GLU A 204 -3.72 -10.67 -26.72
CA GLU A 204 -3.97 -11.10 -28.10
C GLU A 204 -4.45 -9.96 -29.02
N TYR A 205 -4.72 -8.77 -28.48
CA TYR A 205 -5.19 -7.63 -29.26
C TYR A 205 -4.08 -7.10 -30.19
N LYS A 206 -4.21 -7.36 -31.50
CA LYS A 206 -3.18 -7.06 -32.52
C LYS A 206 -2.70 -5.61 -32.53
N LYS A 207 -3.60 -4.66 -32.22
CA LYS A 207 -3.33 -3.22 -32.23
C LYS A 207 -3.16 -2.65 -30.82
N LEU A 208 -2.77 -3.48 -29.85
CA LEU A 208 -2.57 -3.05 -28.47
C LEU A 208 -1.56 -1.89 -28.40
N PRO A 209 -1.95 -0.72 -27.84
CA PRO A 209 -1.05 0.43 -27.74
C PRO A 209 0.22 0.10 -26.95
N LYS A 210 1.33 0.77 -27.30
CA LYS A 210 2.64 0.55 -26.65
C LYS A 210 2.57 0.79 -25.14
N VAL A 211 1.90 1.86 -24.71
CA VAL A 211 1.72 2.19 -23.29
C VAL A 211 1.02 1.06 -22.52
N VAL A 212 0.02 0.40 -23.13
CA VAL A 212 -0.65 -0.74 -22.48
C VAL A 212 0.29 -1.95 -22.39
N LYS A 213 1.10 -2.21 -23.43
CA LYS A 213 2.13 -3.27 -23.36
C LYS A 213 3.16 -3.00 -22.26
N GLU A 214 3.53 -1.74 -22.03
CA GLU A 214 4.43 -1.34 -20.94
C GLU A 214 3.78 -1.60 -19.57
N ILE A 215 2.52 -1.15 -19.38
CA ILE A 215 1.75 -1.38 -18.15
C ILE A 215 1.61 -2.89 -17.85
N LEU A 216 1.34 -3.70 -18.86
CA LEU A 216 1.17 -5.15 -18.72
C LEU A 216 2.50 -5.91 -18.64
N GLY A 217 3.66 -5.25 -18.78
CA GLY A 217 4.97 -5.91 -18.80
C GLY A 217 5.17 -6.85 -19.99
N LEU A 218 4.50 -6.59 -21.12
CA LEU A 218 4.60 -7.38 -22.36
C LEU A 218 5.77 -6.96 -23.26
N LEU A 219 6.43 -5.83 -22.94
CA LEU A 219 7.65 -5.42 -23.63
C LEU A 219 8.88 -5.90 -22.85
N PRO A 220 9.97 -6.28 -23.54
CA PRO A 220 11.24 -6.55 -22.88
C PRO A 220 11.70 -5.29 -22.15
N ALA A 221 12.21 -5.45 -20.93
CA ALA A 221 12.77 -4.35 -20.15
C ALA A 221 13.87 -3.67 -20.98
N THR A 222 13.64 -2.40 -21.37
CA THR A 222 14.72 -1.58 -21.90
C THR A 222 15.74 -1.34 -20.78
N PRO A 223 17.05 -1.47 -21.02
CA PRO A 223 18.05 -1.15 -20.01
C PRO A 223 18.06 0.38 -19.83
N SER A 224 17.22 0.90 -18.94
CA SER A 224 17.28 2.27 -18.48
C SER A 224 18.21 2.36 -17.27
N SER A 225 19.17 3.26 -17.37
CA SER A 225 20.05 3.69 -16.29
C SER A 225 19.25 4.45 -15.23
N SER A 226 18.68 3.74 -14.28
CA SER A 226 18.19 4.30 -13.02
C SER A 226 18.31 3.21 -11.97
N THR A 227 19.21 3.43 -11.03
CA THR A 227 19.31 2.65 -9.80
C THR A 227 18.01 2.80 -9.02
N ASP A 228 17.11 1.82 -9.14
CA ASP A 228 16.07 1.57 -8.16
C ASP A 228 16.76 1.06 -6.89
N SER A 229 17.16 1.98 -6.02
CA SER A 229 17.66 1.66 -4.68
C SER A 229 16.69 2.23 -3.66
N CYS A 230 15.62 1.50 -3.36
CA CYS A 230 14.84 1.72 -2.14
C CYS A 230 15.53 1.15 -0.88
N LEU A 231 16.78 0.71 -1.00
CA LEU A 231 17.65 0.36 0.13
C LEU A 231 19.08 0.82 -0.14
N SER A 232 19.46 1.98 0.39
CA SER A 232 20.87 2.26 0.68
C SER A 232 21.22 1.69 2.06
N THR A 233 21.72 0.45 2.06
CA THR A 233 22.65 -0.15 3.03
C THR A 233 22.41 0.13 4.53
N ALA A 234 21.73 -0.79 5.22
CA ALA A 234 22.06 -1.10 6.61
C ALA A 234 23.18 -2.15 6.62
N SER A 235 24.43 -1.68 6.69
CA SER A 235 25.61 -2.53 6.87
C SER A 235 25.46 -3.35 8.15
N SER A 236 25.49 -4.68 8.06
CA SER A 236 25.58 -5.55 9.23
C SER A 236 26.85 -5.22 10.04
N PRO A 237 26.78 -4.98 11.36
CA PRO A 237 27.99 -4.79 12.14
C PRO A 237 28.72 -6.13 12.26
N GLN A 238 29.89 -6.23 11.63
CA GLN A 238 30.83 -7.31 11.93
C GLN A 238 31.38 -7.11 13.35
N VAL A 239 31.18 -8.11 14.20
CA VAL A 239 31.77 -8.17 15.54
C VAL A 239 33.25 -8.51 15.38
N GLU A 240 34.12 -7.50 15.38
CA GLU A 240 35.56 -7.70 15.58
C GLU A 240 35.87 -7.84 17.08
N VAL A 241 36.28 -9.05 17.46
CA VAL A 241 36.89 -9.34 18.75
C VAL A 241 38.27 -8.69 18.80
N ARG A 242 38.48 -7.72 19.69
CA ARG A 242 39.84 -7.25 20.06
C ARG A 242 40.16 -7.61 21.50
N GLN A 243 41.21 -8.42 21.66
CA GLN A 243 41.86 -8.72 22.92
C GLN A 243 42.71 -7.55 23.44
N GLU A 244 42.50 -7.26 24.72
CA GLU A 244 43.39 -6.78 25.80
C GLU A 244 44.55 -5.80 25.50
N THR A 245 44.62 -4.70 26.28
CA THR A 245 45.66 -4.56 27.33
C THR A 245 45.40 -3.38 28.29
N SER A 246 45.78 -3.63 29.54
CA SER A 246 45.74 -2.79 30.74
C SER A 246 46.69 -1.58 30.75
N VAL A 247 46.27 -0.43 31.29
CA VAL A 247 47.12 0.46 32.15
C VAL A 247 46.24 1.29 33.10
N SER A 248 46.71 1.45 34.34
CA SER A 248 46.09 2.04 35.53
C SER A 248 46.11 3.59 35.61
N ALA A 249 45.07 4.11 36.28
CA ALA A 249 44.94 5.25 37.23
C ALA A 249 45.79 6.53 37.08
N THR A 250 45.12 7.70 37.09
CA THR A 250 45.27 8.73 38.14
C THR A 250 44.07 9.68 38.18
N ASP A 251 43.74 10.08 39.40
CA ASP A 251 42.68 10.95 39.91
C ASP A 251 43.02 12.45 39.76
N VAL A 252 42.05 13.36 39.56
CA VAL A 252 42.01 14.76 40.08
C VAL A 252 40.61 15.39 39.84
N THR A 253 39.91 15.55 40.96
CA THR A 253 38.88 16.52 41.40
C THR A 253 38.54 17.79 40.56
N GLY A 254 37.25 18.18 40.52
CA GLY A 254 36.85 19.56 40.16
C GLY A 254 35.34 19.87 40.08
N ARG A 255 34.82 20.58 41.09
CA ARG A 255 33.43 21.04 41.39
C ARG A 255 32.65 21.88 40.34
N LYS A 256 31.31 21.69 40.40
CA LYS A 256 30.18 22.68 40.50
C LYS A 256 29.58 23.41 39.26
N SER A 257 28.32 23.03 39.00
CA SER A 257 27.06 23.84 38.89
C SER A 257 27.01 25.17 38.11
N SER A 258 26.13 25.25 37.10
CA SER A 258 24.97 26.20 37.02
C SER A 258 24.32 26.20 35.62
N ALA A 259 22.99 26.14 35.58
CA ALA A 259 22.15 26.60 34.46
C ALA A 259 21.43 27.90 34.90
N PRO A 260 20.58 28.59 34.10
CA PRO A 260 20.39 28.60 32.64
C PRO A 260 20.47 30.02 32.03
N VAL A 261 20.51 30.16 30.70
CA VAL A 261 20.16 31.44 30.03
C VAL A 261 19.21 31.17 28.86
N ASN A 262 18.02 31.77 28.97
CA ASN A 262 17.04 31.93 27.92
C ASN A 262 17.57 32.88 26.83
N SER A 263 17.45 32.48 25.57
CA SER A 263 17.38 33.43 24.46
C SER A 263 16.24 33.01 23.54
N SER A 264 15.17 33.79 23.63
CA SER A 264 14.01 33.79 22.75
C SER A 264 14.43 34.05 21.30
N GLN A 265 14.09 33.16 20.38
CA GLN A 265 13.93 33.51 18.98
C GLN A 265 12.64 32.89 18.43
N SER A 266 11.80 33.80 17.94
CA SER A 266 10.58 33.56 17.20
C SER A 266 10.86 32.83 15.88
N PHE A 267 10.18 31.72 15.64
CA PHE A 267 9.91 31.24 14.29
C PHE A 267 8.39 31.06 14.13
N HIS A 268 7.82 31.96 13.34
CA HIS A 268 6.52 31.76 12.72
C HIS A 268 6.65 30.77 11.55
N SER A 269 5.54 30.08 11.30
CA SER A 269 5.18 29.32 10.09
C SER A 269 5.82 27.94 9.92
N SER A 270 4.99 26.90 10.12
CA SER A 270 4.81 25.76 9.18
C SER A 270 3.86 24.73 9.78
N SER A 271 2.64 25.14 10.13
CA SER A 271 1.55 24.22 10.48
C SER A 271 0.41 24.47 9.50
N ASN A 272 0.48 23.85 8.31
CA ASN A 272 -0.69 23.64 7.43
C ASN A 272 -0.39 22.82 6.15
N ARG A 273 0.34 21.70 6.24
CA ARG A 273 0.51 20.76 5.09
C ARG A 273 0.46 19.27 5.45
N ARG A 274 -0.05 18.91 6.64
CA ARG A 274 -0.20 17.49 7.05
C ARG A 274 -1.55 16.86 6.65
N ASN A 275 -2.47 17.60 6.04
CA ASN A 275 -3.87 17.16 5.99
C ASN A 275 -4.33 16.48 4.69
N THR A 276 -3.62 16.54 3.56
CA THR A 276 -4.25 16.11 2.30
C THR A 276 -4.34 14.60 2.12
N VAL A 277 -3.33 13.84 2.58
CA VAL A 277 -3.33 12.36 2.53
C VAL A 277 -4.29 11.81 3.58
N ASP A 278 -4.17 12.27 4.82
CA ASP A 278 -5.02 11.84 5.92
C ASP A 278 -6.50 12.18 5.69
N GLU A 279 -6.82 13.31 5.05
CA GLU A 279 -8.21 13.72 4.80
C GLU A 279 -8.85 12.93 3.66
N GLN A 280 -8.13 12.61 2.59
CA GLN A 280 -8.64 11.73 1.53
C GLN A 280 -8.76 10.28 1.99
N VAL A 281 -7.78 9.77 2.73
CA VAL A 281 -7.87 8.43 3.34
C VAL A 281 -9.03 8.38 4.32
N LYS A 282 -9.24 9.42 5.15
CA LYS A 282 -10.34 9.47 6.13
C LYS A 282 -11.74 9.74 5.53
N ILE A 283 -11.81 10.24 4.30
CA ILE A 283 -13.06 10.30 3.52
C ILE A 283 -13.35 8.94 2.85
N MET A 284 -12.32 8.10 2.65
CA MET A 284 -12.41 6.81 1.93
C MET A 284 -12.25 5.56 2.82
N THR A 285 -11.92 5.72 4.12
CA THR A 285 -11.87 4.68 5.17
C THR A 285 -12.79 5.05 6.31
#